data_AF-A0AAV6HU06-F1
#
_entry.id   AF-A0AAV6HU06-F1
#
_cell.length_a   1.000
_cell.length_b   1.000
_cell.length_c   1.000
_cell.angle_alpha   90.00
_cell.angle_beta   90.00
_cell.angle_gamma   90.00
#
_symmetry.space_group_name_H-M   'P 1'
#
loop_
_entity.id
_entity.type
_entity.pdbx_description
1 polymer ?
#
loop_
_entity_poly.entity_id
_entity_poly.type
_entity_poly.pdbx_seq_one_letter_code
_entity_poly.pdbx_strand_id
1 'polypeptide(L)'
;MSGVILSKTANNAVMDTVDSEISATCKDLGEIKMLFQLALLCTKRQPSDRPTMNEVSRILGSLVPSDPPKQPGMALPAPLPSAKVTTCYMDEYANFKTPDLVNCPSMSTSDAQLFLKFGESCNDDVGIGQVKLSADVSEALSHGRAVVALESTIISHGMPYPQNLETAKEVEAIVRENGAVPATVAILDGVPCVGLSAKELERLAIMGTKARKTARRDIAYVLATRANGATTVSATMIFASMVGIHVFVTGGIGGVHRHGENTMDISSDLTELGRTPIAVISAGVKSILDIPRTLEYLETQGVCVAAYQTDEFPAFFTETSGCKVLSCCISRLILLCSTFINPFNDSLVLVFQGDACSYHRNKVSQLLRQLSTGATIVSII
;
A
#
# COMPACT_ATOMS: atom_id res chain seq x y z
N MET A 1 28.37 -16.96 -6.53
CA MET A 1 27.92 -18.09 -5.67
C MET A 1 26.77 -18.89 -6.27
N SER A 2 25.76 -18.26 -6.90
CA SER A 2 24.54 -18.94 -7.39
C SER A 2 24.78 -20.03 -8.45
N GLY A 3 25.79 -19.88 -9.33
CA GLY A 3 26.09 -20.88 -10.37
C GLY A 3 26.78 -22.16 -9.86
N VAL A 4 27.52 -22.09 -8.75
CA VAL A 4 28.24 -23.25 -8.17
C VAL A 4 27.27 -24.15 -7.40
N ILE A 5 26.27 -23.56 -6.74
CA ILE A 5 25.24 -24.30 -6.00
C ILE A 5 24.34 -25.05 -6.99
N LEU A 6 23.85 -24.38 -8.04
CA LEU A 6 22.99 -24.98 -9.06
C LEU A 6 23.66 -26.16 -9.80
N SER A 7 24.96 -26.06 -10.12
CA SER A 7 25.70 -27.14 -10.80
C SER A 7 25.99 -28.34 -9.90
N LYS A 8 26.27 -28.14 -8.61
CA LYS A 8 26.45 -29.24 -7.63
C LYS A 8 25.14 -29.94 -7.24
N THR A 9 24.01 -29.27 -7.44
CA THR A 9 22.68 -29.84 -7.19
C THR A 9 22.33 -30.95 -8.18
N ALA A 10 22.73 -30.83 -9.44
CA ALA A 10 22.49 -31.85 -10.47
C ALA A 10 23.18 -33.19 -10.16
N ASN A 11 24.27 -33.16 -9.38
CA ASN A 11 25.08 -34.33 -9.04
C ASN A 11 24.88 -34.82 -7.60
N ASN A 12 23.82 -34.36 -6.90
CA ASN A 12 23.54 -34.74 -5.51
C ASN A 12 24.68 -34.39 -4.51
N ALA A 13 25.57 -33.46 -4.88
CA ALA A 13 26.80 -33.10 -4.17
C ALA A 13 26.67 -31.79 -3.37
N VAL A 14 25.44 -31.37 -3.04
CA VAL A 14 25.14 -30.15 -2.27
C VAL A 14 25.71 -30.23 -0.85
N MET A 15 25.87 -31.44 -0.31
CA MET A 15 26.45 -31.63 1.02
C MET A 15 27.94 -31.27 1.07
N ASP A 16 28.65 -31.29 -0.07
CA ASP A 16 30.06 -30.87 -0.16
C ASP A 16 30.26 -29.34 -0.10
N THR A 17 29.16 -28.58 0.00
CA THR A 17 29.16 -27.13 0.19
C THR A 17 28.68 -26.69 1.57
N VAL A 18 28.29 -27.63 2.44
CA VAL A 18 27.92 -27.35 3.81
C VAL A 18 29.21 -27.12 4.62
N ASP A 19 29.28 -25.99 5.31
CA ASP A 19 30.42 -25.64 6.16
C ASP A 19 30.64 -26.72 7.24
N SER A 20 31.89 -27.07 7.51
CA SER A 20 32.29 -28.02 8.55
C SER A 20 31.71 -27.70 9.94
N GLU A 21 31.42 -26.43 10.24
CA GLU A 21 30.80 -26.00 11.50
C GLU A 21 29.32 -26.39 11.61
N ILE A 22 28.59 -26.42 10.48
CA ILE A 22 27.17 -26.80 10.43
C ILE A 22 27.02 -28.32 10.67
N SER A 23 27.95 -29.12 10.16
CA SER A 23 27.99 -30.57 10.44
C SER A 23 28.28 -30.90 11.91
N ALA A 24 28.91 -29.98 12.66
CA ALA A 24 29.20 -30.17 14.08
C ALA A 24 28.03 -29.82 15.01
N THR A 25 27.10 -28.96 14.56
CA THR A 25 25.97 -28.46 15.36
C THR A 25 24.63 -29.08 15.00
N CYS A 26 24.48 -29.67 13.82
CA CYS A 26 23.23 -30.31 13.40
C CYS A 26 23.22 -31.82 13.68
N LYS A 27 22.16 -32.30 14.35
CA LYS A 27 22.03 -33.71 14.75
C LYS A 27 21.46 -34.61 13.64
N ASP A 28 20.75 -34.04 12.66
CA ASP A 28 20.19 -34.76 11.53
C ASP A 28 20.49 -34.05 10.20
N LEU A 29 21.40 -34.62 9.42
CA LEU A 29 21.78 -34.13 8.10
C LEU A 29 20.65 -34.25 7.06
N GLY A 30 19.63 -35.07 7.33
CA GLY A 30 18.42 -35.20 6.50
C GLY A 30 17.56 -33.94 6.51
N GLU A 31 17.44 -33.27 7.65
CA GLU A 31 16.68 -32.03 7.81
C GLU A 31 17.33 -30.88 7.03
N ILE A 32 18.66 -30.78 7.08
CA ILE A 32 19.44 -29.81 6.29
C ILE A 32 19.22 -30.06 4.79
N LYS A 33 19.33 -31.31 4.35
CA LYS A 33 19.12 -31.66 2.95
C LYS A 33 17.71 -31.28 2.48
N MET A 34 16.70 -31.50 3.32
CA MET A 34 15.32 -31.12 3.03
C MET A 34 15.15 -29.59 2.93
N LEU A 35 15.81 -28.83 3.82
CA LEU A 35 15.78 -27.36 3.81
C LEU A 35 16.44 -26.78 2.54
N PHE A 36 17.59 -27.32 2.12
CA PHE A 36 18.24 -26.90 0.87
C PHE A 36 17.40 -27.24 -0.36
N GLN A 37 16.79 -28.42 -0.40
CA GLN A 37 15.89 -28.80 -1.50
C GLN A 37 14.66 -27.89 -1.57
N LEU A 38 14.07 -27.55 -0.42
CA LEU A 38 12.96 -26.60 -0.34
C LEU A 38 13.36 -25.20 -0.83
N ALA A 39 14.52 -24.68 -0.38
CA ALA A 39 15.03 -23.38 -0.82
C ALA A 39 15.26 -23.35 -2.34
N LEU A 40 15.81 -24.43 -2.92
CA LEU A 40 16.02 -24.54 -4.36
C LEU A 40 14.71 -24.54 -5.15
N LEU A 41 13.68 -25.22 -4.66
CA LEU A 41 12.34 -25.20 -5.26
C LEU A 41 11.72 -23.80 -5.21
N CYS A 42 11.92 -23.05 -4.12
CA CYS A 42 11.46 -21.66 -4.00
C CYS A 42 12.16 -20.69 -4.97
N THR A 43 13.37 -21.02 -5.44
CA THR A 43 14.16 -20.17 -6.37
C THR A 43 13.92 -20.46 -7.86
N LYS A 44 12.97 -21.34 -8.21
CA LYS A 44 12.66 -21.68 -9.62
C LYS A 44 12.20 -20.43 -10.39
N ARG A 45 12.66 -20.32 -11.65
CA ARG A 45 12.34 -19.16 -12.51
C ARG A 45 10.84 -19.01 -12.75
N GLN A 46 10.14 -20.10 -13.05
CA GLN A 46 8.70 -20.09 -13.27
C GLN A 46 7.95 -20.15 -11.93
N PRO A 47 7.01 -19.22 -11.65
CA PRO A 47 6.20 -19.25 -10.42
C PRO A 47 5.37 -20.52 -10.25
N SER A 48 4.93 -21.15 -11.33
CA SER A 48 4.17 -22.41 -11.33
C SER A 48 4.96 -23.61 -10.78
N ASP A 49 6.29 -23.53 -10.82
CA ASP A 49 7.19 -24.60 -10.40
C ASP A 49 7.65 -24.43 -8.95
N ARG A 50 7.22 -23.35 -8.29
CA ARG A 50 7.52 -23.07 -6.89
C ARG A 50 6.45 -23.69 -6.00
N PRO A 51 6.83 -24.25 -4.83
CA PRO A 51 5.86 -24.74 -3.86
C PRO A 51 5.02 -23.58 -3.34
N THR A 52 3.77 -23.87 -3.01
CA THR A 52 2.88 -22.92 -2.34
C THR A 52 3.38 -22.64 -0.92
N MET A 53 3.04 -21.48 -0.36
CA MET A 53 3.40 -21.15 1.03
C MET A 53 2.84 -22.16 2.05
N ASN A 54 1.73 -22.83 1.73
CA ASN A 54 1.17 -23.91 2.56
C ASN A 54 2.08 -25.14 2.57
N GLU A 55 2.61 -25.54 1.40
CA GLU A 55 3.56 -26.66 1.29
C GLU A 55 4.89 -26.34 1.97
N VAL A 56 5.39 -25.10 1.81
CA VAL A 56 6.59 -24.61 2.51
C VAL A 56 6.38 -24.67 4.03
N SER A 57 5.29 -24.10 4.54
CA SER A 57 4.99 -24.09 5.98
C SER A 57 4.81 -25.48 6.56
N ARG A 58 4.20 -26.42 5.83
CA ARG A 58 4.03 -27.80 6.27
C ARG A 58 5.37 -28.53 6.39
N ILE A 59 6.27 -28.33 5.42
CA ILE A 59 7.61 -28.94 5.43
C ILE A 59 8.44 -28.33 6.56
N LEU A 60 8.46 -27.01 6.70
CA LEU A 60 9.15 -26.33 7.81
C LEU A 60 8.57 -26.72 9.18
N GLY A 61 7.25 -26.87 9.29
CA GLY A 61 6.59 -27.32 10.52
C GLY A 61 6.97 -28.74 10.93
N SER A 62 7.27 -29.62 9.97
CA SER A 62 7.78 -30.96 10.27
C SER A 62 9.23 -30.99 10.78
N LEU A 63 9.96 -29.88 10.62
CA LEU A 63 11.34 -29.69 11.10
C LEU A 63 11.39 -29.04 12.49
N VAL A 64 10.25 -28.63 13.07
CA VAL A 64 10.20 -27.99 14.39
C VAL A 64 9.83 -29.04 15.45
N PRO A 65 10.65 -29.24 16.50
CA PRO A 65 10.29 -30.13 17.61
C PRO A 65 9.01 -29.66 18.30
N SER A 66 8.10 -30.58 18.60
CA SER A 66 6.85 -30.28 19.33
C SER A 66 7.13 -29.93 20.80
N ASP A 67 6.68 -28.75 21.25
CA ASP A 67 6.73 -28.35 22.66
C ASP A 67 5.85 -29.26 23.55
N PRO A 68 6.24 -29.51 24.81
CA PRO A 68 5.42 -30.26 25.76
C PRO A 68 4.20 -29.46 26.26
N PRO A 69 3.09 -30.13 26.64
CA PRO A 69 1.83 -29.46 26.97
C PRO A 69 1.91 -28.69 28.30
N LYS A 70 1.46 -27.41 28.28
CA LYS A 70 1.36 -26.53 29.47
C LYS A 70 0.12 -26.87 30.32
N GLN A 71 0.31 -26.95 31.65
CA GLN A 71 -0.76 -27.08 32.66
C GLN A 71 -1.53 -25.76 32.87
N PRO A 72 -2.81 -25.80 33.32
CA PRO A 72 -3.65 -24.62 33.44
C PRO A 72 -3.38 -23.82 34.73
N GLY A 73 -2.98 -22.55 34.59
CA GLY A 73 -2.72 -21.62 35.68
C GLY A 73 -3.79 -20.52 35.82
N MET A 74 -4.00 -20.10 37.08
CA MET A 74 -5.09 -19.28 37.65
C MET A 74 -5.34 -17.89 37.02
N ALA A 75 -6.60 -17.46 37.07
CA ALA A 75 -7.10 -16.16 36.64
C ALA A 75 -6.71 -15.01 37.58
N LEU A 76 -6.36 -13.84 37.01
CA LEU A 76 -6.12 -12.57 37.71
C LEU A 76 -7.31 -11.61 37.53
N PRO A 77 -7.55 -10.68 38.48
CA PRO A 77 -8.78 -9.87 38.52
C PRO A 77 -8.77 -8.66 37.58
N ALA A 78 -9.97 -8.21 37.21
CA ALA A 78 -10.25 -7.17 36.22
C ALA A 78 -9.85 -5.74 36.66
N PRO A 79 -9.40 -4.86 35.75
CA PRO A 79 -9.16 -3.45 36.07
C PRO A 79 -10.44 -2.59 35.99
N LEU A 80 -10.51 -1.59 36.86
CA LEU A 80 -11.52 -0.52 36.91
C LEU A 80 -11.25 0.59 35.87
N PRO A 81 -12.25 1.39 35.46
CA PRO A 81 -12.22 2.16 34.23
C PRO A 81 -11.65 3.59 34.41
N SER A 82 -10.78 4.03 33.50
CA SER A 82 -10.48 5.46 33.34
C SER A 82 -9.96 5.82 31.94
N ALA A 83 -10.54 6.92 31.44
CA ALA A 83 -10.13 7.84 30.37
C ALA A 83 -10.08 7.35 28.91
N LYS A 84 -10.84 8.07 28.08
CA LYS A 84 -11.07 7.91 26.62
C LYS A 84 -9.87 7.32 25.86
N VAL A 85 -9.98 6.04 25.56
CA VAL A 85 -9.12 5.30 24.64
C VAL A 85 -9.35 5.83 23.22
N THR A 86 -8.28 6.30 22.59
CA THR A 86 -8.23 6.46 21.13
C THR A 86 -8.41 5.08 20.52
N THR A 87 -9.50 4.89 19.79
CA THR A 87 -9.92 3.59 19.22
C THR A 87 -8.78 2.97 18.40
N CYS A 88 -8.35 1.78 18.80
CA CYS A 88 -7.38 0.97 18.07
C CYS A 88 -8.09 0.26 16.90
N TYR A 89 -7.33 -0.12 15.87
CA TYR A 89 -7.80 -0.95 14.75
C TYR A 89 -8.67 -2.14 15.18
N MET A 90 -8.31 -2.79 16.29
CA MET A 90 -9.03 -3.95 16.82
C MET A 90 -10.46 -3.59 17.26
N ASP A 91 -10.69 -2.35 17.71
CA ASP A 91 -12.01 -1.85 18.13
C ASP A 91 -12.93 -1.56 16.93
N GLU A 92 -12.36 -1.15 15.78
CA GLU A 92 -13.10 -1.06 14.52
C GLU A 92 -13.48 -2.46 14.00
N TYR A 93 -12.62 -3.46 14.24
CA TYR A 93 -12.85 -4.85 13.84
C TYR A 93 -13.88 -5.56 14.74
N ALA A 94 -13.90 -5.29 16.05
CA ALA A 94 -14.80 -5.96 16.98
C ALA A 94 -16.26 -5.46 16.91
N ASN A 95 -16.50 -4.27 16.33
CA ASN A 95 -17.83 -3.66 16.27
C ASN A 95 -18.71 -4.13 15.09
N PHE A 96 -18.35 -5.21 14.39
CA PHE A 96 -19.21 -5.82 13.37
C PHE A 96 -20.34 -6.62 14.04
N LYS A 97 -21.55 -6.06 14.08
CA LYS A 97 -22.78 -6.82 14.36
C LYS A 97 -23.52 -7.14 13.08
N THR A 98 -23.27 -8.33 12.52
CA THR A 98 -24.27 -9.17 11.84
C THR A 98 -23.77 -10.62 11.79
N PRO A 99 -24.55 -11.60 12.28
CA PRO A 99 -24.22 -13.01 12.16
C PRO A 99 -24.79 -13.53 10.84
N ASP A 100 -23.96 -13.97 9.90
CA ASP A 100 -24.34 -14.99 8.93
C ASP A 100 -23.08 -15.71 8.40
N LEU A 101 -23.12 -17.04 8.50
CA LEU A 101 -22.04 -17.97 8.17
C LEU A 101 -21.81 -18.05 6.66
N VAL A 102 -20.54 -18.04 6.24
CA VAL A 102 -20.13 -18.64 4.95
C VAL A 102 -18.95 -19.57 5.19
N ASN A 103 -19.17 -20.85 4.90
CA ASN A 103 -18.19 -21.91 4.91
C ASN A 103 -17.67 -22.10 3.47
N CYS A 104 -16.38 -21.92 3.21
CA CYS A 104 -15.77 -22.20 1.91
C CYS A 104 -14.44 -22.95 2.07
N PRO A 105 -14.17 -24.01 1.28
CA PRO A 105 -12.94 -24.78 1.36
C PRO A 105 -11.78 -24.05 0.67
N SER A 106 -10.58 -24.32 1.18
CA SER A 106 -9.30 -23.72 0.81
C SER A 106 -8.99 -23.75 -0.69
N MET A 107 -8.64 -22.60 -1.26
CA MET A 107 -7.88 -22.48 -2.51
C MET A 107 -6.83 -21.37 -2.37
N SER A 108 -5.59 -21.73 -2.70
CA SER A 108 -4.40 -20.88 -2.66
C SER A 108 -4.23 -20.18 -4.01
N THR A 109 -4.41 -18.86 -4.06
CA THR A 109 -4.05 -18.00 -5.20
C THR A 109 -3.60 -16.62 -4.70
N SER A 110 -2.66 -16.00 -5.41
CA SER A 110 -2.17 -14.63 -5.14
C SER A 110 -3.29 -13.58 -5.18
N ASP A 111 -3.24 -12.61 -4.25
CA ASP A 111 -4.25 -11.55 -4.01
C ASP A 111 -4.74 -10.85 -5.28
N ALA A 112 -3.84 -10.55 -6.23
CA ALA A 112 -4.19 -9.82 -7.46
C ALA A 112 -5.02 -10.66 -8.45
N GLN A 113 -4.85 -11.99 -8.46
CA GLN A 113 -5.61 -12.88 -9.33
C GLN A 113 -7.01 -13.19 -8.76
N LEU A 114 -7.19 -13.14 -7.44
CA LEU A 114 -8.51 -13.30 -6.82
C LEU A 114 -9.46 -12.18 -7.29
N PHE A 115 -9.00 -10.93 -7.28
CA PHE A 115 -9.81 -9.78 -7.71
C PHE A 115 -10.32 -9.88 -9.16
N LEU A 116 -9.51 -10.41 -10.07
CA LEU A 116 -9.90 -10.59 -11.47
C LEU A 116 -10.83 -11.80 -11.66
N LYS A 117 -10.62 -12.90 -10.93
CA LYS A 117 -11.45 -14.11 -11.03
C LYS A 117 -12.81 -14.01 -10.33
N PHE A 118 -12.93 -13.20 -9.27
CA PHE A 118 -14.23 -12.98 -8.62
C PHE A 118 -15.27 -12.35 -9.55
N GLY A 119 -14.83 -11.67 -10.63
CA GLY A 119 -15.71 -11.10 -11.64
C GLY A 119 -16.38 -12.13 -12.57
N GLU A 120 -15.90 -13.37 -12.61
CA GLU A 120 -16.42 -14.40 -13.55
C GLU A 120 -17.54 -15.28 -12.95
N SER A 121 -17.88 -15.13 -11.66
CA SER A 121 -18.76 -16.10 -10.95
C SER A 121 -20.14 -15.57 -10.51
N CYS A 122 -20.54 -14.35 -10.87
CA CYS A 122 -21.89 -13.84 -10.57
C CYS A 122 -22.57 -13.28 -11.83
N ASN A 123 -23.62 -13.96 -12.30
CA ASN A 123 -24.50 -13.57 -13.41
C ASN A 123 -25.47 -12.42 -13.07
N ASP A 124 -25.01 -11.41 -12.32
CA ASP A 124 -25.72 -10.15 -12.13
C ASP A 124 -24.91 -9.03 -12.81
N ASP A 125 -25.56 -8.19 -13.62
CA ASP A 125 -25.03 -7.18 -14.57
C ASP A 125 -24.10 -6.07 -13.99
N VAL A 126 -23.47 -6.27 -12.83
CA VAL A 126 -22.36 -5.44 -12.32
C VAL A 126 -21.33 -6.38 -11.68
N GLY A 127 -20.31 -6.76 -12.45
CA GLY A 127 -19.29 -7.72 -12.02
C GLY A 127 -18.49 -7.24 -10.80
N ILE A 128 -18.51 -8.04 -9.73
CA ILE A 128 -17.65 -7.88 -8.56
C ILE A 128 -16.20 -8.07 -9.02
N GLY A 129 -15.50 -6.97 -9.30
CA GLY A 129 -14.12 -6.99 -9.82
C GLY A 129 -13.85 -6.00 -10.96
N GLN A 130 -14.90 -5.40 -11.55
CA GLN A 130 -14.72 -4.40 -12.60
C GLN A 130 -14.52 -3.00 -12.00
N VAL A 131 -13.36 -2.39 -12.30
CA VAL A 131 -13.09 -0.98 -11.97
C VAL A 131 -13.76 -0.10 -13.03
N LYS A 132 -14.62 0.82 -12.60
CA LYS A 132 -15.24 1.84 -13.45
C LYS A 132 -14.25 2.97 -13.69
N LEU A 133 -13.94 3.23 -14.96
CA LEU A 133 -13.18 4.41 -15.38
C LEU A 133 -14.14 5.53 -15.80
N SER A 134 -13.79 6.79 -15.53
CA SER A 134 -14.42 7.91 -16.23
C SER A 134 -14.02 7.92 -17.72
N ALA A 135 -14.83 8.57 -18.56
CA ALA A 135 -14.51 8.73 -19.97
C ALA A 135 -13.15 9.42 -20.17
N ASP A 136 -12.90 10.52 -19.43
CA ASP A 136 -11.64 11.27 -19.51
C ASP A 136 -10.42 10.42 -19.13
N VAL A 137 -10.53 9.60 -18.07
CA VAL A 137 -9.44 8.72 -17.63
C VAL A 137 -9.22 7.61 -18.63
N SER A 138 -10.29 6.95 -19.10
CA SER A 138 -10.20 5.89 -20.10
C SER A 138 -9.58 6.39 -21.40
N GLU A 139 -9.95 7.59 -21.84
CA GLU A 139 -9.41 8.20 -23.06
C GLU A 139 -7.96 8.65 -22.87
N ALA A 140 -7.61 9.20 -21.69
CA ALA A 140 -6.24 9.60 -21.41
C ALA A 140 -5.30 8.38 -21.43
N LEU A 141 -5.67 7.30 -20.76
CA LEU A 141 -4.89 6.07 -20.74
C LEU A 141 -4.72 5.45 -22.13
N SER A 142 -5.78 5.43 -22.95
CA SER A 142 -5.70 4.85 -24.30
C SER A 142 -4.80 5.64 -25.26
N HIS A 143 -4.64 6.95 -25.03
CA HIS A 143 -3.77 7.82 -25.81
C HIS A 143 -2.40 8.06 -25.16
N GLY A 144 -2.08 7.39 -24.04
CA GLY A 144 -0.84 7.61 -23.31
C GLY A 144 -0.70 9.03 -22.75
N ARG A 145 -1.83 9.71 -22.48
CA ARG A 145 -1.85 11.02 -21.82
C ARG A 145 -1.65 10.84 -20.32
N ALA A 146 -1.07 11.87 -19.71
CA ALA A 146 -0.75 11.86 -18.30
C ALA A 146 -2.01 11.80 -17.41
N VAL A 147 -2.06 10.85 -16.47
CA VAL A 147 -3.15 10.69 -15.49
C VAL A 147 -2.58 10.72 -14.07
N VAL A 148 -3.21 11.47 -13.17
CA VAL A 148 -2.83 11.58 -11.76
C VAL A 148 -3.96 11.03 -10.89
N ALA A 149 -3.68 9.97 -10.14
CA ALA A 149 -4.61 9.46 -9.13
C ALA A 149 -4.70 10.42 -7.93
N LEU A 150 -5.89 10.50 -7.31
CA LEU A 150 -6.17 11.27 -6.10
C LEU A 150 -7.01 10.43 -5.13
N GLU A 151 -6.69 10.46 -3.83
CA GLU A 151 -7.47 9.71 -2.83
C GLU A 151 -8.76 10.45 -2.43
N SER A 152 -9.71 9.71 -1.85
CA SER A 152 -10.97 10.29 -1.37
C SER A 152 -11.12 10.34 0.16
N THR A 153 -10.22 9.73 0.93
CA THR A 153 -10.26 9.82 2.40
C THR A 153 -10.17 11.25 2.89
N ILE A 154 -9.31 12.08 2.30
CA ILE A 154 -9.23 13.52 2.62
C ILE A 154 -10.58 14.24 2.40
N ILE A 155 -11.38 13.81 1.43
CA ILE A 155 -12.68 14.42 1.10
C ILE A 155 -13.73 14.03 2.16
N SER A 156 -13.80 12.76 2.53
CA SER A 156 -14.86 12.26 3.43
C SER A 156 -14.51 12.37 4.92
N HIS A 157 -13.23 12.25 5.28
CA HIS A 157 -12.74 12.14 6.67
C HIS A 157 -11.72 13.23 7.04
N GLY A 158 -11.17 13.94 6.06
CA GLY A 158 -10.13 14.94 6.30
C GLY A 158 -10.64 16.37 6.47
N MET A 159 -11.79 16.70 5.89
CA MET A 159 -12.33 18.07 5.83
C MET A 159 -13.87 18.07 5.96
N PRO A 160 -14.45 19.12 6.58
CA PRO A 160 -15.91 19.27 6.63
C PRO A 160 -16.48 19.72 5.28
N TYR A 161 -17.76 19.47 5.06
CA TYR A 161 -18.52 20.04 3.95
C TYR A 161 -18.90 21.50 4.24
N PRO A 162 -18.81 22.44 3.27
CA PRO A 162 -18.49 22.25 1.85
C PRO A 162 -17.00 22.32 1.49
N GLN A 163 -16.11 22.59 2.45
CA GLN A 163 -14.68 22.81 2.20
C GLN A 163 -14.01 21.59 1.55
N ASN A 164 -14.45 20.39 1.90
CA ASN A 164 -13.98 19.15 1.27
C ASN A 164 -14.23 19.10 -0.24
N LEU A 165 -15.40 19.51 -0.70
CA LEU A 165 -15.78 19.53 -2.11
C LEU A 165 -15.05 20.65 -2.87
N GLU A 166 -14.99 21.85 -2.29
CA GLU A 166 -14.26 22.99 -2.86
C GLU A 166 -12.79 22.64 -3.07
N THR A 167 -12.20 22.04 -2.04
CA THR A 167 -10.83 21.54 -2.08
C THR A 167 -10.63 20.48 -3.15
N ALA A 168 -11.50 19.47 -3.22
CA ALA A 168 -11.37 18.40 -4.22
C ALA A 168 -11.44 18.97 -5.65
N LYS A 169 -12.36 19.90 -5.89
CA LYS A 169 -12.48 20.61 -7.18
C LYS A 169 -11.25 21.45 -7.49
N GLU A 170 -10.69 22.17 -6.52
CA GLU A 170 -9.47 22.95 -6.68
C GLU A 170 -8.29 22.05 -7.08
N VAL A 171 -8.10 20.94 -6.36
CA VAL A 171 -7.04 19.95 -6.63
C VAL A 171 -7.18 19.39 -8.04
N GLU A 172 -8.38 18.95 -8.44
CA GLU A 172 -8.58 18.44 -9.80
C GLU A 172 -8.35 19.52 -10.86
N ALA A 173 -8.71 20.78 -10.59
CA ALA A 173 -8.47 21.90 -11.50
C ALA A 173 -6.96 22.13 -11.70
N ILE A 174 -6.17 22.12 -10.62
CA ILE A 174 -4.71 22.28 -10.72
C ILE A 174 -4.09 21.16 -11.55
N VAL A 175 -4.53 19.90 -11.39
CA VAL A 175 -4.04 18.79 -12.23
C VAL A 175 -4.34 19.05 -13.72
N ARG A 176 -5.56 19.50 -14.05
CA ARG A 176 -5.96 19.84 -15.43
C ARG A 176 -5.16 21.02 -15.99
N GLU A 177 -4.95 22.07 -15.20
CA GLU A 177 -4.13 23.25 -15.57
C GLU A 177 -2.69 22.86 -15.92
N ASN A 178 -2.19 21.77 -15.33
CA ASN A 178 -0.86 21.22 -15.60
C ASN A 178 -0.82 20.23 -16.77
N GLY A 179 -1.93 20.00 -17.48
CA GLY A 179 -1.97 19.15 -18.67
C GLY A 179 -2.14 17.65 -18.38
N ALA A 180 -2.45 17.27 -17.14
CA ALA A 180 -2.78 15.89 -16.76
C ALA A 180 -4.28 15.72 -16.49
N VAL A 181 -4.78 14.48 -16.54
CA VAL A 181 -6.16 14.14 -16.20
C VAL A 181 -6.24 13.70 -14.74
N PRO A 182 -7.04 14.35 -13.88
CA PRO A 182 -7.23 13.91 -12.51
C PRO A 182 -8.14 12.68 -12.44
N ALA A 183 -7.76 11.72 -11.59
CA ALA A 183 -8.49 10.49 -11.35
C ALA A 183 -8.75 10.33 -9.84
N THR A 184 -9.75 11.04 -9.32
CA THR A 184 -10.22 10.83 -7.94
C THR A 184 -10.77 9.41 -7.80
N VAL A 185 -10.27 8.66 -6.80
CA VAL A 185 -10.60 7.23 -6.62
C VAL A 185 -11.50 7.03 -5.40
N ALA A 186 -12.62 6.32 -5.58
CA ALA A 186 -13.52 5.93 -4.49
C ALA A 186 -14.19 4.59 -4.80
N ILE A 187 -14.90 4.01 -3.84
CA ILE A 187 -15.85 2.92 -4.10
C ILE A 187 -17.26 3.49 -3.92
N LEU A 188 -18.09 3.44 -4.97
CA LEU A 188 -19.46 3.92 -4.93
C LEU A 188 -20.41 2.76 -5.15
N ASP A 189 -21.30 2.52 -4.18
CA ASP A 189 -22.27 1.42 -4.19
C ASP A 189 -21.66 0.05 -4.54
N GLY A 190 -20.48 -0.23 -3.98
CA GLY A 190 -19.71 -1.46 -4.24
C GLY A 190 -18.90 -1.49 -5.52
N VAL A 191 -18.83 -0.39 -6.28
CA VAL A 191 -18.07 -0.31 -7.54
C VAL A 191 -16.84 0.57 -7.34
N PRO A 192 -15.61 0.06 -7.55
CA PRO A 192 -14.42 0.91 -7.60
C PRO A 192 -14.53 1.87 -8.77
N CYS A 193 -14.41 3.16 -8.51
CA CYS A 193 -14.46 4.23 -9.50
C CYS A 193 -13.13 4.96 -9.53
N VAL A 194 -12.51 5.05 -10.71
CA VAL A 194 -11.28 5.82 -10.96
C VAL A 194 -11.62 6.96 -11.92
N GLY A 195 -11.57 8.18 -11.39
CA GLY A 195 -12.16 9.36 -12.02
C GLY A 195 -13.63 9.49 -11.65
N LEU A 196 -13.93 10.33 -10.67
CA LEU A 196 -15.31 10.66 -10.29
C LEU A 196 -15.85 11.77 -11.17
N SER A 197 -17.11 11.66 -11.59
CA SER A 197 -17.85 12.81 -12.14
C SER A 197 -18.08 13.88 -11.07
N ALA A 198 -18.37 15.11 -11.50
CA ALA A 198 -18.68 16.20 -10.56
C ALA A 198 -19.82 15.86 -9.59
N LYS A 199 -20.84 15.12 -10.06
CA LYS A 199 -21.97 14.66 -9.24
C LYS A 199 -21.56 13.57 -8.23
N GLU A 200 -20.72 12.64 -8.65
CA GLU A 200 -20.20 11.58 -7.76
C GLU A 200 -19.27 12.16 -6.69
N LEU A 201 -18.42 13.12 -7.06
CA LEU A 201 -17.55 13.84 -6.15
C LEU A 201 -18.36 14.63 -5.10
N GLU A 202 -19.39 15.36 -5.53
CA GLU A 202 -20.30 16.07 -4.64
C GLU A 202 -21.08 15.12 -3.73
N ARG A 203 -21.59 14.01 -4.28
CA ARG A 203 -22.26 12.95 -3.50
C ARG A 203 -21.34 12.42 -2.39
N LEU A 204 -20.08 12.14 -2.71
CA LEU A 204 -19.10 11.62 -1.74
C LEU A 204 -18.76 12.67 -0.65
N ALA A 205 -18.61 13.93 -1.04
CA ALA A 205 -18.33 15.04 -0.13
C ALA A 205 -19.49 15.30 0.85
N ILE A 206 -20.74 15.25 0.37
CA ILE A 206 -21.95 15.37 1.21
C ILE A 206 -22.09 14.16 2.14
N MET A 207 -21.77 12.96 1.63
CA MET A 207 -21.84 11.72 2.41
C MET A 207 -20.89 11.74 3.62
N GLY A 208 -19.72 12.37 3.47
CA GLY A 208 -18.74 12.52 4.55
C GLY A 208 -18.38 11.17 5.19
N THR A 209 -18.38 11.13 6.52
CA THR A 209 -18.00 9.93 7.31
C THR A 209 -18.94 8.73 7.14
N LYS A 210 -20.10 8.89 6.49
CA LYS A 210 -20.96 7.75 6.10
C LYS A 210 -20.31 6.89 5.01
N ALA A 211 -19.40 7.46 4.21
CA ALA A 211 -18.53 6.67 3.33
C ALA A 211 -17.44 6.03 4.20
N ARG A 212 -17.35 4.70 4.16
CA ARG A 212 -16.38 3.97 4.99
C ARG A 212 -14.95 4.36 4.59
N LYS A 213 -14.11 4.70 5.57
CA LYS A 213 -12.67 4.86 5.32
C LYS A 213 -12.10 3.50 4.90
N THR A 214 -11.58 3.41 3.69
CA THR A 214 -11.28 2.14 3.03
C THR A 214 -9.78 2.02 2.76
N ALA A 215 -9.10 1.17 3.52
CA ALA A 215 -7.74 0.72 3.24
C ALA A 215 -7.74 -0.62 2.50
N ARG A 216 -6.56 -1.15 2.11
CA ARG A 216 -6.43 -2.43 1.39
C ARG A 216 -7.37 -3.52 1.92
N ARG A 217 -7.35 -3.77 3.23
CA ARG A 217 -8.15 -4.83 3.88
C ARG A 217 -9.67 -4.62 3.74
N ASP A 218 -10.10 -3.36 3.64
CA ASP A 218 -11.52 -2.99 3.73
C ASP A 218 -12.19 -3.15 2.37
N ILE A 219 -11.39 -3.17 1.28
CA ILE A 219 -11.88 -3.25 -0.10
C ILE A 219 -12.87 -4.39 -0.25
N ALA A 220 -12.48 -5.63 0.10
CA ALA A 220 -13.33 -6.81 -0.10
C ALA A 220 -14.69 -6.67 0.60
N TYR A 221 -14.70 -6.15 1.83
CA TYR A 221 -15.93 -5.91 2.57
C TYR A 221 -16.81 -4.83 1.92
N VAL A 222 -16.24 -3.70 1.51
CA VAL A 222 -16.99 -2.60 0.89
C VAL A 222 -17.61 -3.03 -0.44
N LEU A 223 -16.88 -3.82 -1.24
CA LEU A 223 -17.38 -4.37 -2.49
C LEU A 223 -18.52 -5.38 -2.25
N ALA A 224 -18.29 -6.37 -1.37
CA ALA A 224 -19.26 -7.43 -1.09
C ALA A 224 -20.57 -6.91 -0.50
N THR A 225 -20.51 -5.84 0.31
CA THR A 225 -21.69 -5.23 0.94
C THR A 225 -22.33 -4.13 0.09
N ARG A 226 -21.83 -3.88 -1.12
CA ARG A 226 -22.24 -2.76 -1.99
C ARG A 226 -22.24 -1.41 -1.26
N ALA A 227 -21.29 -1.22 -0.34
CA ALA A 227 -21.17 -0.01 0.45
C ALA A 227 -20.41 1.09 -0.32
N ASN A 228 -20.47 2.30 0.21
CA ASN A 228 -19.67 3.43 -0.26
C ASN A 228 -18.38 3.53 0.57
N GLY A 229 -17.24 3.68 -0.11
CA GLY A 229 -15.92 3.71 0.48
C GLY A 229 -15.08 4.90 0.01
N ALA A 230 -14.60 5.70 0.95
CA ALA A 230 -13.57 6.69 0.71
C ALA A 230 -12.21 6.01 0.80
N THR A 231 -11.46 5.95 -0.30
CA THR A 231 -10.19 5.21 -0.37
C THR A 231 -9.07 6.00 0.31
N THR A 232 -8.29 5.30 1.13
CA THR A 232 -7.02 5.80 1.67
C THR A 232 -5.92 5.62 0.64
N VAL A 233 -4.73 6.19 0.89
CA VAL A 233 -3.49 5.95 0.12
C VAL A 233 -3.35 4.49 -0.32
N SER A 234 -3.37 3.51 0.61
CA SER A 234 -3.26 2.09 0.23
C SER A 234 -4.30 1.60 -0.79
N ALA A 235 -5.59 1.93 -0.60
CA ALA A 235 -6.64 1.48 -1.52
C ALA A 235 -6.61 2.25 -2.85
N THR A 236 -6.27 3.53 -2.82
CA THR A 236 -6.09 4.35 -4.04
C THR A 236 -4.97 3.79 -4.91
N MET A 237 -3.83 3.42 -4.30
CA MET A 237 -2.70 2.83 -5.02
C MET A 237 -3.09 1.55 -5.76
N ILE A 238 -3.84 0.65 -5.10
CA ILE A 238 -4.31 -0.61 -5.70
C ILE A 238 -5.13 -0.33 -6.95
N PHE A 239 -6.18 0.48 -6.84
CA PHE A 239 -7.06 0.73 -7.99
C PHE A 239 -6.38 1.54 -9.10
N ALA A 240 -5.51 2.49 -8.74
CA ALA A 240 -4.73 3.26 -9.72
C ALA A 240 -3.78 2.36 -10.52
N SER A 241 -3.01 1.50 -9.82
CA SER A 241 -2.07 0.57 -10.46
C SER A 241 -2.79 -0.48 -11.32
N MET A 242 -3.94 -1.00 -10.85
CA MET A 242 -4.77 -1.94 -11.62
C MET A 242 -5.19 -1.41 -12.99
N VAL A 243 -5.31 -0.09 -13.16
CA VAL A 243 -5.75 0.54 -14.41
C VAL A 243 -4.61 1.25 -15.14
N GLY A 244 -3.36 1.03 -14.73
CA GLY A 244 -2.16 1.56 -15.41
C GLY A 244 -1.85 3.03 -15.10
N ILE A 245 -2.33 3.57 -13.97
CA ILE A 245 -1.92 4.90 -13.49
C ILE A 245 -0.68 4.75 -12.61
N HIS A 246 0.40 5.44 -12.99
CA HIS A 246 1.72 5.33 -12.33
C HIS A 246 2.05 6.49 -11.38
N VAL A 247 1.21 7.52 -11.30
CA VAL A 247 1.43 8.67 -10.42
C VAL A 247 0.20 8.93 -9.55
N PHE A 248 0.44 9.07 -8.25
CA PHE A 248 -0.57 9.38 -7.25
C PHE A 248 -0.09 10.54 -6.38
N VAL A 249 -0.93 11.56 -6.21
CA VAL A 249 -0.65 12.70 -5.32
C VAL A 249 -1.57 12.67 -4.11
N THR A 250 -0.99 12.83 -2.93
CA THR A 250 -1.71 12.97 -1.66
C THR A 250 -1.09 14.06 -0.80
N GLY A 251 -1.78 14.48 0.26
CA GLY A 251 -1.21 15.47 1.18
C GLY A 251 -0.06 14.86 1.96
N GLY A 252 -0.27 13.68 2.54
CA GLY A 252 0.70 12.99 3.38
C GLY A 252 0.32 11.53 3.50
N ILE A 253 1.30 10.64 3.38
CA ILE A 253 1.06 9.20 3.56
C ILE A 253 0.81 8.87 5.04
N GLY A 254 0.22 7.71 5.32
CA GLY A 254 0.29 7.11 6.64
C GLY A 254 1.71 6.65 6.97
N GLY A 255 1.90 6.15 8.18
CA GLY A 255 3.22 5.77 8.68
C GLY A 255 3.15 4.99 9.97
N VAL A 256 4.29 4.86 10.64
CA VAL A 256 4.36 4.32 11.99
C VAL A 256 3.83 5.38 12.95
N HIS A 257 2.88 5.04 13.80
CA HIS A 257 2.37 5.96 14.80
C HIS A 257 3.42 6.16 15.92
N ARG A 258 3.32 7.27 16.65
CA ARG A 258 4.18 7.49 17.81
C ARG A 258 3.95 6.39 18.84
N HIS A 259 5.04 5.86 19.40
CA HIS A 259 5.04 4.66 20.25
C HIS A 259 4.66 3.36 19.52
N GLY A 260 4.73 3.35 18.19
CA GLY A 260 4.43 2.20 17.33
C GLY A 260 5.28 0.95 17.62
N GLU A 261 6.46 1.11 18.22
CA GLU A 261 7.29 0.00 18.71
C GLU A 261 6.61 -0.80 19.84
N ASN A 262 5.64 -0.20 20.54
CA ASN A 262 4.89 -0.85 21.61
C ASN A 262 3.47 -1.22 21.15
N THR A 263 2.81 -0.31 20.43
CA THR A 263 1.40 -0.47 20.04
C THR A 263 1.23 -1.29 18.76
N MET A 264 2.27 -1.37 17.93
CA MET A 264 2.20 -1.91 16.58
C MET A 264 1.16 -1.20 15.69
N ASP A 265 0.81 0.05 16.00
CA ASP A 265 -0.08 0.88 15.20
C ASP A 265 0.69 1.46 14.00
N ILE A 266 0.63 0.73 12.89
CA ILE A 266 1.37 1.01 11.66
C ILE A 266 0.39 1.06 10.49
N SER A 267 0.41 2.15 9.73
CA SER A 267 -0.46 2.29 8.56
C SER A 267 -0.18 1.21 7.51
N SER A 268 -1.25 0.63 6.96
CA SER A 268 -1.18 -0.27 5.81
C SER A 268 -0.63 0.39 4.55
N ASP A 269 -0.56 1.73 4.51
CA ASP A 269 0.06 2.47 3.41
C ASP A 269 1.52 2.04 3.20
N LEU A 270 2.27 1.77 4.28
CA LEU A 270 3.68 1.42 4.18
C LEU A 270 3.89 0.05 3.55
N THR A 271 3.07 -0.93 3.91
CA THR A 271 3.09 -2.25 3.27
C THR A 271 2.62 -2.19 1.82
N GLU A 272 1.66 -1.32 1.50
CA GLU A 272 1.20 -1.16 0.12
C GLU A 272 2.26 -0.52 -0.77
N LEU A 273 3.02 0.45 -0.25
CA LEU A 273 4.21 0.99 -0.91
C LEU A 273 5.22 -0.12 -1.22
N GLY A 274 5.44 -1.10 -0.35
CA GLY A 274 6.29 -2.25 -0.68
C GLY A 274 5.77 -3.18 -1.79
N ARG A 275 4.53 -3.00 -2.27
CA ARG A 275 3.83 -3.99 -3.14
C ARG A 275 3.35 -3.44 -4.47
N THR A 276 3.06 -2.15 -4.55
CA THR A 276 2.33 -1.58 -5.69
C THR A 276 3.19 -0.57 -6.45
N PRO A 277 3.49 -0.81 -7.74
CA PRO A 277 4.42 0.01 -8.54
C PRO A 277 3.79 1.33 -8.97
N ILE A 278 3.83 2.31 -8.06
CA ILE A 278 3.30 3.66 -8.29
C ILE A 278 4.20 4.68 -7.60
N ALA A 279 4.41 5.84 -8.24
CA ALA A 279 5.04 6.99 -7.62
C ALA A 279 4.02 7.75 -6.76
N VAL A 280 4.26 7.81 -5.46
CA VAL A 280 3.44 8.57 -4.52
C VAL A 280 4.11 9.88 -4.18
N ILE A 281 3.47 10.99 -4.54
CA ILE A 281 3.93 12.35 -4.26
C ILE A 281 3.20 12.89 -3.03
N SER A 282 3.94 13.32 -2.01
CA SER A 282 3.36 13.86 -0.77
C SER A 282 4.23 14.94 -0.11
N ALA A 283 3.71 15.57 0.95
CA ALA A 283 4.47 16.42 1.87
C ALA A 283 5.08 15.58 3.02
N GLY A 284 5.47 14.34 2.76
CA GLY A 284 5.95 13.38 3.77
C GLY A 284 4.82 12.54 4.37
N VAL A 285 4.94 12.22 5.66
CA VAL A 285 3.94 11.48 6.45
C VAL A 285 3.10 12.47 7.26
N LYS A 286 1.84 12.13 7.57
CA LYS A 286 0.98 12.99 8.42
C LYS A 286 1.67 13.37 9.75
N SER A 287 1.54 14.62 10.20
CA SER A 287 2.31 15.21 11.32
C SER A 287 2.18 14.51 12.68
N ILE A 288 1.15 13.69 12.86
CA ILE A 288 0.91 12.90 14.07
C ILE A 288 1.78 11.64 14.18
N LEU A 289 2.54 11.32 13.13
CA LEU A 289 3.28 10.07 12.99
C LEU A 289 4.75 10.20 13.44
N ASP A 290 5.42 9.06 13.48
CA ASP A 290 6.84 8.92 13.79
C ASP A 290 7.65 8.82 12.49
N ILE A 291 8.35 9.91 12.14
CA ILE A 291 9.10 10.00 10.88
C ILE A 291 10.29 9.03 10.86
N PRO A 292 11.21 9.02 11.86
CA PRO A 292 12.32 8.07 11.88
C PRO A 292 11.87 6.62 11.70
N ARG A 293 10.87 6.17 12.47
CA ARG A 293 10.40 4.79 12.37
C ARG A 293 9.68 4.48 11.05
N THR A 294 9.02 5.48 10.47
CA THR A 294 8.41 5.31 9.15
C THR A 294 9.48 5.12 8.08
N LEU A 295 10.59 5.86 8.14
CA LEU A 295 11.70 5.70 7.21
C LEU A 295 12.37 4.33 7.33
N GLU A 296 12.62 3.86 8.56
CA GLU A 296 13.13 2.50 8.83
C GLU A 296 12.21 1.40 8.28
N TYR A 297 10.88 1.58 8.40
CA TYR A 297 9.92 0.65 7.84
C TYR A 297 9.93 0.67 6.31
N LEU A 298 10.01 1.85 5.69
CA LEU A 298 10.09 1.98 4.23
C LEU A 298 11.38 1.39 3.67
N GLU A 299 12.51 1.56 4.35
CA GLU A 299 13.76 0.86 4.04
C GLU A 299 13.56 -0.65 4.08
N THR A 300 12.93 -1.17 5.14
CA THR A 300 12.63 -2.61 5.29
C THR A 300 11.74 -3.14 4.17
N GLN A 301 10.80 -2.31 3.67
CA GLN A 301 9.94 -2.66 2.54
C GLN A 301 10.62 -2.49 1.16
N GLY A 302 11.87 -2.02 1.11
CA GLY A 302 12.57 -1.74 -0.15
C GLY A 302 12.04 -0.53 -0.90
N VAL A 303 11.29 0.36 -0.23
CA VAL A 303 10.67 1.52 -0.86
C VAL A 303 11.71 2.64 -0.97
N CYS A 304 11.94 3.11 -2.20
CA CYS A 304 12.80 4.27 -2.41
C CYS A 304 12.09 5.55 -1.92
N VAL A 305 12.78 6.34 -1.10
CA VAL A 305 12.29 7.63 -0.61
C VAL A 305 13.24 8.73 -1.08
N ALA A 306 12.71 9.72 -1.80
CA ALA A 306 13.49 10.85 -2.30
C ALA A 306 12.78 12.18 -2.04
N ALA A 307 13.56 13.22 -1.69
CA ALA A 307 13.08 14.57 -1.50
C ALA A 307 13.45 15.48 -2.67
N TYR A 308 12.49 16.29 -3.11
CA TYR A 308 12.69 17.21 -4.23
C TYR A 308 13.42 18.48 -3.79
N GLN A 309 14.56 18.77 -4.42
CA GLN A 309 15.39 19.96 -4.18
C GLN A 309 15.91 20.16 -2.74
N THR A 310 15.85 19.13 -1.91
CA THR A 310 16.34 19.13 -0.52
C THR A 310 16.84 17.73 -0.15
N ASP A 311 17.67 17.62 0.89
CA ASP A 311 18.04 16.35 1.52
C ASP A 311 17.28 16.09 2.84
N GLU A 312 16.36 16.99 3.22
CA GLU A 312 15.50 16.86 4.41
C GLU A 312 14.15 16.24 4.07
N PHE A 313 13.72 15.29 4.90
CA PHE A 313 12.36 14.76 4.83
C PHE A 313 11.37 15.76 5.46
N PRO A 314 10.30 16.16 4.77
CA PRO A 314 9.33 17.11 5.30
C PRO A 314 8.43 16.45 6.36
N ALA A 315 8.08 17.21 7.40
CA ALA A 315 7.17 16.79 8.47
C ALA A 315 5.75 17.34 8.26
N PHE A 316 5.25 17.24 7.01
CA PHE A 316 3.92 17.67 6.58
C PHE A 316 3.68 19.19 6.65
N PHE A 317 3.48 19.74 7.85
CA PHE A 317 3.29 21.17 8.03
C PHE A 317 4.62 21.93 8.15
N THR A 318 5.67 21.27 8.63
CA THR A 318 7.00 21.87 8.75
C THR A 318 7.93 21.32 7.68
N GLU A 319 8.79 22.20 7.19
CA GLU A 319 9.75 21.90 6.14
C GLU A 319 10.84 20.92 6.59
N THR A 320 11.19 20.97 7.87
CA THR A 320 12.24 20.13 8.46
C THR A 320 11.64 19.10 9.40
N SER A 321 12.23 17.90 9.39
CA SER A 321 11.98 16.85 10.37
C SER A 321 13.24 16.46 11.14
N GLY A 322 14.42 16.88 10.68
CA GLY A 322 15.71 16.41 11.19
C GLY A 322 16.09 15.02 10.67
N CYS A 323 15.33 14.47 9.73
CA CYS A 323 15.61 13.20 9.06
C CYS A 323 16.05 13.47 7.63
N LYS A 324 17.14 12.83 7.21
CA LYS A 324 17.67 12.97 5.86
C LYS A 324 17.20 11.85 4.94
N VAL A 325 16.99 12.19 3.67
CA VAL A 325 16.66 11.24 2.59
C VAL A 325 17.41 11.60 1.31
N LEU A 326 17.29 10.75 0.28
CA LEU A 326 17.93 11.00 -1.00
C LEU A 326 17.43 12.31 -1.61
N SER A 327 18.34 13.26 -1.84
CA SER A 327 17.99 14.46 -2.59
C SER A 327 17.91 14.18 -4.09
N CYS A 328 16.87 14.70 -4.74
CA CYS A 328 16.65 14.57 -6.17
C CYS A 328 16.31 15.92 -6.83
N CYS A 329 16.80 16.07 -8.06
CA CYS A 329 16.32 17.09 -9.00
C CYS A 329 15.34 16.45 -9.99
N ILE A 330 14.65 17.28 -10.75
CA ILE A 330 13.61 16.85 -11.69
C ILE A 330 14.11 15.80 -12.71
N SER A 331 15.31 15.96 -13.25
CA SER A 331 15.87 15.02 -14.24
C SER A 331 16.19 13.65 -13.62
N ARG A 332 16.60 13.63 -12.35
CA ARG A 332 16.83 12.41 -11.59
C ARG A 332 15.52 11.75 -11.17
N LEU A 333 14.48 12.55 -10.94
CA LEU A 333 13.13 12.09 -10.61
C LEU A 333 12.51 11.25 -11.73
N ILE A 334 12.56 11.76 -12.95
CA ILE A 334 12.06 11.09 -14.16
C ILE A 334 12.80 9.77 -14.37
N LEU A 335 14.13 9.77 -14.17
CA LEU A 335 14.92 8.56 -14.23
C LEU A 335 14.52 7.56 -13.14
N LEU A 336 14.32 8.01 -11.89
CA LEU A 336 13.88 7.14 -10.81
C LEU A 336 12.51 6.53 -11.09
N CYS A 337 11.52 7.32 -11.53
CA CYS A 337 10.20 6.80 -11.90
C CYS A 337 10.28 5.77 -13.03
N SER A 338 10.96 6.10 -14.13
CA SER A 338 11.11 5.19 -15.28
C SER A 338 11.90 3.92 -14.95
N THR A 339 12.82 3.98 -13.98
CA THR A 339 13.66 2.84 -13.59
C THR A 339 13.06 2.01 -12.46
N PHE A 340 12.31 2.56 -11.50
CA PHE A 340 11.73 1.76 -10.41
C PHE A 340 10.39 1.14 -10.81
N ILE A 341 9.55 1.89 -11.52
CA ILE A 341 8.18 1.45 -11.82
C ILE A 341 8.16 0.38 -12.91
N ASN A 342 8.95 0.56 -13.99
CA ASN A 342 8.84 -0.30 -15.17
C ASN A 342 9.72 -1.57 -15.16
N PRO A 343 11.04 -1.51 -14.87
CA PRO A 343 11.87 -2.71 -14.91
C PRO A 343 11.95 -3.47 -13.56
N PHE A 344 11.76 -2.79 -12.42
CA PHE A 344 11.77 -3.44 -11.10
C PHE A 344 10.38 -3.74 -10.52
N ASN A 345 9.33 -3.08 -11.05
CA ASN A 345 7.95 -3.21 -10.56
C ASN A 345 7.82 -2.85 -9.06
N ASP A 346 8.59 -1.83 -8.65
CA ASP A 346 8.67 -1.31 -7.28
C ASP A 346 8.01 0.08 -7.19
N SER A 347 7.65 0.50 -5.98
CA SER A 347 7.11 1.83 -5.72
C SER A 347 8.19 2.86 -5.39
N LEU A 348 7.82 4.13 -5.49
CA LEU A 348 8.66 5.27 -5.16
C LEU A 348 7.86 6.29 -4.35
N VAL A 349 8.39 6.71 -3.21
CA VAL A 349 7.83 7.81 -2.43
C VAL A 349 8.63 9.07 -2.70
N LEU A 350 7.96 10.08 -3.24
CA LEU A 350 8.52 11.39 -3.56
C LEU A 350 7.95 12.41 -2.60
N VAL A 351 8.83 13.00 -1.80
CA VAL A 351 8.45 14.00 -0.82
C VAL A 351 8.87 15.39 -1.26
N PHE A 352 7.99 16.36 -1.05
CA PHE A 352 8.22 17.75 -1.42
C PHE A 352 8.14 18.63 -0.18
N GLN A 353 9.09 19.56 -0.12
CA GLN A 353 9.10 20.60 0.90
C GLN A 353 8.03 21.64 0.55
N GLY A 354 6.89 21.59 1.25
CA GLY A 354 5.87 22.62 1.13
C GLY A 354 6.31 23.89 1.86
N ASP A 355 6.17 25.07 1.25
CA ASP A 355 6.44 26.35 1.93
C ASP A 355 5.74 26.43 3.30
N ALA A 356 6.51 26.75 4.35
CA ALA A 356 6.07 26.92 5.72
C ALA A 356 5.06 28.07 5.91
N CYS A 357 5.01 29.03 4.98
CA CYS A 357 4.20 30.25 5.08
C CYS A 357 2.69 30.08 4.86
N SER A 358 2.19 28.86 4.65
CA SER A 358 0.81 28.61 4.24
C SER A 358 0.10 27.60 5.16
N TYR A 359 -0.04 27.95 6.44
CA TYR A 359 -0.72 27.12 7.47
C TYR A 359 -2.22 26.87 7.19
N HIS A 360 -2.80 27.56 6.20
CA HIS A 360 -4.25 27.55 5.92
C HIS A 360 -4.66 26.99 4.54
N ARG A 361 -3.74 26.52 3.70
CA ARG A 361 -4.10 25.93 2.39
C ARG A 361 -3.97 24.42 2.36
N ASN A 362 -4.83 23.79 1.55
CA ASN A 362 -4.77 22.37 1.26
C ASN A 362 -3.36 21.98 0.76
N LYS A 363 -2.73 20.98 1.41
CA LYS A 363 -1.37 20.54 1.05
C LYS A 363 -1.29 19.88 -0.32
N VAL A 364 -2.31 19.14 -0.75
CA VAL A 364 -2.38 18.60 -2.13
C VAL A 364 -2.34 19.74 -3.15
N SER A 365 -3.17 20.79 -2.96
CA SER A 365 -3.15 21.98 -3.82
C SER A 365 -1.77 22.65 -3.82
N GLN A 366 -1.12 22.77 -2.67
CA GLN A 366 0.23 23.36 -2.57
C GLN A 366 1.28 22.53 -3.30
N LEU A 367 1.28 21.20 -3.11
CA LEU A 367 2.18 20.27 -3.78
C LEU A 367 2.03 20.34 -5.30
N LEU A 368 0.78 20.29 -5.78
CA LEU A 368 0.49 20.38 -7.22
C LEU A 368 0.91 21.73 -7.81
N ARG A 369 0.79 22.84 -7.06
CA ARG A 369 1.27 24.17 -7.50
C ARG A 369 2.79 24.30 -7.48
N GLN A 370 3.48 23.66 -6.53
CA GLN A 370 4.95 23.59 -6.55
C GLN A 370 5.45 22.75 -7.72
N LEU A 371 4.70 21.72 -8.10
CA LEU A 371 4.96 20.93 -9.30
C LEU A 371 4.60 21.67 -10.60
N SER A 372 3.87 22.79 -10.55
CA SER A 372 3.45 23.57 -11.73
C SER A 372 4.40 24.70 -12.12
N THR A 373 5.28 25.14 -11.23
CA THR A 373 6.24 26.23 -11.51
C THR A 373 7.39 25.83 -12.44
N GLY A 374 7.44 24.57 -12.85
CA GLY A 374 8.14 24.05 -14.03
C GLY A 374 7.35 22.85 -14.52
N ALA A 375 7.46 22.43 -15.78
CA ALA A 375 6.66 21.38 -16.43
C ALA A 375 6.84 19.97 -15.80
N THR A 376 6.55 19.79 -14.50
CA THR A 376 7.11 18.74 -13.67
C THR A 376 6.19 17.53 -13.56
N ILE A 377 4.90 17.73 -13.28
CA ILE A 377 3.93 16.63 -13.21
C ILE A 377 3.87 15.83 -14.52
N VAL A 378 3.73 16.51 -15.65
CA VAL A 378 3.68 15.86 -16.97
C VAL A 378 5.03 15.29 -17.38
N SER A 379 6.15 15.79 -16.84
CA SER A 379 7.45 15.16 -17.12
C SER A 379 7.71 13.93 -16.24
N ILE A 380 7.07 13.84 -15.06
CA ILE A 380 7.16 12.68 -14.15
C ILE A 380 6.30 11.51 -14.67
N ILE A 381 5.16 11.81 -15.28
CA ILE A 381 4.22 10.84 -15.89
C ILE A 381 4.68 10.51 -17.30
#